data_AF-A0A6H0UBG6-F1
#
_entry.id   AF-A0A6H0UBG6-F1
#
_cell.length_a   1.000
_cell.length_b   1.000
_cell.length_c   1.000
_cell.angle_alpha   90.00
_cell.angle_beta   90.00
_cell.angle_gamma   90.00
#
_symmetry.space_group_name_H-M   'P 1'
#
loop_
_entity.id
_entity.type
_entity.pdbx_description
1 polymer ?
#
loop_
_entity_poly.entity_id
_entity_poly.type
_entity_poly.pdbx_seq_one_letter_code
_entity_poly.pdbx_strand_id
1 'polypeptide(L)' 'MEKIYGNKEEISQLFGVNIKTLNNDLTNMRRNPKFSQYVLRVSHKRTNIKISGYEQYLQFKAESFTKEYL' A
#
# COMPACT_ATOMS: atom_id res chain seq x y z
N MET A 1 -5.55 -15.37 -15.56
CA MET A 1 -5.06 -15.23 -14.17
C MET A 1 -5.05 -13.75 -13.83
N GLU A 2 -5.71 -13.34 -12.76
CA GLU A 2 -5.62 -11.97 -12.28
C GLU A 2 -4.27 -11.72 -11.62
N LYS A 3 -3.72 -10.53 -11.83
CA LYS A 3 -2.45 -10.12 -11.25
C LYS A 3 -2.65 -9.82 -9.77
N ILE A 4 -1.92 -10.51 -8.89
CA ILE A 4 -2.08 -10.39 -7.43
C ILE A 4 -1.15 -9.31 -6.84
N TYR A 5 0.00 -9.08 -7.48
CA TYR A 5 1.05 -8.16 -7.01
C TYR A 5 1.40 -7.13 -8.07
N GLY A 6 1.66 -5.90 -7.64
CA GLY A 6 2.22 -4.83 -8.48
C GLY A 6 3.55 -4.32 -7.95
N ASN A 7 4.37 -3.76 -8.83
CA ASN A 7 5.49 -2.90 -8.44
C ASN A 7 4.97 -1.50 -8.04
N LYS A 8 5.86 -0.57 -7.67
CA LYS A 8 5.45 0.75 -7.20
C LYS A 8 4.79 1.58 -8.30
N GLU A 9 5.31 1.50 -9.51
CA GLU A 9 4.80 2.22 -10.68
C GLU A 9 3.38 1.76 -11.02
N GLU A 10 3.15 0.44 -11.02
CA GLU A 10 1.85 -0.17 -11.29
C GLU A 10 0.83 0.15 -10.21
N ILE A 11 1.20 0.09 -8.93
CA ILE A 11 0.30 0.45 -7.82
C ILE A 11 -0.02 1.95 -7.85
N SER A 12 0.98 2.78 -8.16
CA SER A 12 0.80 4.23 -8.32
C SER A 12 -0.22 4.55 -9.41
N GLN A 13 -0.10 3.91 -10.58
CA GLN A 13 -1.04 4.07 -11.68
C GLN A 13 -2.43 3.51 -11.33
N LEU A 14 -2.50 2.29 -10.78
CA LEU A 14 -3.76 1.60 -10.49
C LEU A 14 -4.64 2.35 -9.49
N PHE A 15 -4.04 2.97 -8.47
CA PHE A 15 -4.77 3.67 -7.41
C PHE A 15 -4.74 5.21 -7.56
N GLY A 16 -4.15 5.73 -8.63
CA GLY A 16 -4.05 7.19 -8.86
C GLY A 16 -3.24 7.93 -7.79
N VAL A 17 -2.33 7.24 -7.09
CA VAL A 17 -1.50 7.83 -6.03
C VAL A 17 -0.12 8.14 -6.58
N ASN A 18 0.47 9.29 -6.26
CA ASN A 18 1.83 9.57 -6.68
C ASN A 18 2.85 8.67 -5.93
N ILE A 19 4.01 8.44 -6.54
CA ILE A 19 5.06 7.55 -5.99
C ILE A 19 5.58 8.01 -4.62
N LYS A 20 5.62 9.32 -4.35
CA LYS A 20 6.06 9.86 -3.05
C LYS A 20 5.08 9.47 -1.94
N THR A 21 3.78 9.66 -2.17
CA THR A 21 2.70 9.23 -1.27
C THR A 21 2.74 7.72 -1.08
N LEU A 22 2.88 6.95 -2.16
CA LEU A 22 3.00 5.51 -2.07
C LEU A 22 4.19 5.08 -1.22
N ASN A 23 5.37 5.70 -1.36
CA ASN A 23 6.53 5.36 -0.53
C ASN A 23 6.29 5.61 0.96
N ASN A 24 5.59 6.70 1.30
CA ASN A 24 5.19 6.99 2.69
C ASN A 24 4.19 5.93 3.20
N ASP A 25 3.18 5.61 2.40
CA ASP A 25 2.20 4.58 2.73
C ASP A 25 2.86 3.22 2.95
N LEU A 26 3.79 2.80 2.08
CA LEU A 26 4.53 1.55 2.24
C LEU A 26 5.41 1.55 3.49
N THR A 27 5.93 2.70 3.90
CA THR A 27 6.66 2.82 5.17
C THR A 27 5.73 2.58 6.36
N ASN A 28 4.54 3.16 6.34
CA ASN A 28 3.53 2.97 7.38
C ASN A 28 2.96 1.54 7.38
N MET A 29 2.68 0.96 6.22
CA MET A 29 2.24 -0.43 6.07
C MET A 29 3.25 -1.40 6.68
N ARG A 30 4.56 -1.22 6.43
CA ARG A 30 5.60 -2.08 7.01
C ARG A 30 5.67 -1.99 8.53
N ARG A 31 5.34 -0.85 9.12
CA ARG A 31 5.31 -0.64 10.59
C ARG A 31 4.05 -1.16 11.25
N ASN A 32 2.98 -1.39 10.48
CA ASN A 32 1.72 -1.89 10.98
C ASN A 32 1.61 -3.41 10.76
N PRO A 33 1.55 -4.24 11.83
CA PRO A 33 1.47 -5.70 11.71
C PRO A 33 0.30 -6.20 10.83
N LYS A 34 -0.81 -5.45 10.74
CA LYS A 34 -1.96 -5.79 9.89
C LYS A 34 -1.62 -5.75 8.40
N PHE A 35 -0.74 -4.82 8.00
CA PHE A 35 -0.46 -4.52 6.59
C PHE A 35 0.95 -4.91 6.13
N SER A 36 1.87 -5.19 7.06
CA SER A 36 3.27 -5.49 6.75
C SER A 36 3.41 -6.70 5.81
N GLN A 37 2.57 -7.72 6.01
CA GLN A 37 2.47 -8.93 5.18
C GLN A 37 2.15 -8.67 3.69
N TYR A 38 1.58 -7.51 3.35
CA TYR A 38 1.23 -7.16 1.97
C TYR A 38 2.38 -6.52 1.19
N VAL A 39 3.50 -6.21 1.85
CA VAL A 39 4.66 -5.55 1.25
C VAL A 39 5.85 -6.51 1.19
N LEU A 40 6.08 -7.10 0.03
CA LEU A 40 7.16 -8.07 -0.19
C LEU A 40 8.43 -7.34 -0.65
N ARG A 41 9.50 -7.46 0.14
CA ARG A 41 10.83 -7.00 -0.27
C ARG A 41 11.55 -8.13 -1.00
N VAL A 42 11.37 -8.20 -2.31
CA VAL A 42 12.01 -9.22 -3.16
C VAL A 42 13.53 -8.98 -3.27
N SER A 43 13.97 -7.72 -3.23
CA SER A 43 15.39 -7.36 -3.10
C SER A 43 15.58 -5.96 -2.50
N HIS A 44 16.83 -5.51 -2.35
CA HIS A 44 17.12 -4.14 -1.89
C HIS A 44 16.41 -3.07 -2.74
N LYS A 45 16.24 -3.30 -4.05
CA LYS A 45 15.65 -2.34 -5.00
C LYS A 45 14.23 -2.72 -5.46
N ARG A 46 13.76 -3.95 -5.24
CA ARG A 46 12.44 -4.41 -5.70
C ARG A 46 11.49 -4.67 -4.54
N THR A 47 10.38 -3.94 -4.55
CA THR A 47 9.24 -4.15 -3.65
C THR A 47 8.03 -4.52 -4.48
N ASN A 48 7.42 -5.66 -4.17
CA ASN A 48 6.13 -6.07 -4.71
C ASN A 48 5.06 -5.85 -3.65
N ILE A 49 3.91 -5.34 -4.07
CA ILE A 49 2.82 -4.98 -3.19
C ILE A 49 1.58 -5.77 -3.61
N LYS A 50 0.96 -6.47 -2.66
CA LYS A 50 -0.30 -7.17 -2.92
C LYS A 50 -1.38 -6.11 -3.19
N ILE A 51 -2.02 -6.16 -4.35
CA ILE A 51 -2.96 -5.12 -4.81
C ILE A 51 -4.10 -4.94 -3.78
N SER A 52 -4.75 -6.04 -3.39
CA SER A 52 -5.81 -6.03 -2.37
C SER A 52 -5.33 -5.53 -1.01
N GLY A 53 -4.05 -5.69 -0.70
CA GLY A 53 -3.46 -5.24 0.56
C GLY A 53 -3.29 -3.71 0.61
N TYR A 54 -2.97 -3.09 -0.53
CA TYR A 54 -2.91 -1.62 -0.61
C TYR A 54 -4.30 -1.01 -0.57
N GLU A 55 -5.29 -1.61 -1.24
CA GLU A 55 -6.69 -1.20 -1.17
C GLU A 55 -7.22 -1.19 0.28
N GLN A 56 -7.02 -2.29 1.03
CA GLN A 56 -7.42 -2.38 2.44
C GLN A 56 -6.72 -1.32 3.31
N TYR A 57 -5.47 -0.98 3.00
CA TYR A 57 -4.76 0.07 3.72
C TYR A 57 -5.34 1.47 3.44
N LEU A 58 -5.73 1.75 2.19
CA LEU A 58 -6.40 3.01 1.84
C LEU A 58 -7.75 3.16 2.57
N GLN A 59 -8.54 2.08 2.63
CA GLN A 59 -9.80 2.05 3.40
C GLN A 59 -9.54 2.33 4.89
N PHE A 60 -8.57 1.64 5.49
CA PHE A 60 -8.18 1.87 6.88
C PHE A 60 -7.74 3.33 7.15
N LYS A 61 -6.98 3.94 6.23
CA LYS A 61 -6.63 5.37 6.33
C LYS A 61 -7.86 6.25 6.30
N ALA A 62 -8.77 6.04 5.34
CA ALA A 62 -9.99 6.82 5.22
C ALA A 62 -10.83 6.77 6.49
N GLU A 63 -11.03 5.58 7.07
CA GLU A 63 -11.76 5.40 8.33
C GLU A 63 -11.10 6.11 9.52
N SER A 64 -9.76 6.11 9.55
CA SER A 64 -9.00 6.78 10.62
C SER A 64 -9.20 8.29 10.57
N PHE A 65 -9.23 8.88 9.36
CA PHE A 65 -9.56 10.30 9.19
C PHE A 65 -11.00 10.59 9.59
N THR A 66 -11.98 9.77 9.19
CA THR A 66 -13.39 10.01 9.54
C THR A 66 -13.65 10.01 11.04
N LYS A 67 -12.92 9.19 11.82
CA LYS A 67 -13.04 9.13 13.28
C LYS A 67 -12.41 10.31 14.02
N GLU A 68 -11.51 11.05 13.39
CA GLU A 68 -10.86 12.23 14.00
C GLU A 68 -11.76 13.49 13.92
N TYR A 69 -12.79 13.46 13.06
CA TYR A 69 -13.74 14.56 12.84
C TYR A 69 -15.16 14.26 13.33
N LEU A 70 -15.36 13.20 14.11
CA LEU A 70 -16.61 12.84 14.80
C LEU A 70 -16.40 12.86 16.31
#